data_AF-W6KIE1-F1
#
_entry.id   AF-W6KIE1-F1
#
_cell.length_a   1.000
_cell.length_b   1.000
_cell.length_c   1.000
_cell.angle_alpha   90.00
_cell.angle_beta   90.00
_cell.angle_gamma   90.00
#
_symmetry.space_group_name_H-M   'P 1'
#
loop_
_entity.id
_entity.type
_entity.pdbx_description
1 polymer ?
#
loop_
_entity_poly.entity_id
_entity_poly.type
_entity_poly.pdbx_seq_one_letter_code
_entity_poly.pdbx_strand_id
1 'polypeptide(L)'
;MKHDDGYALVTVVWMMALLSLSALGFSQTTRLEMTAGANEWQQARIRSIADGGVHRAIAVLLAGEAGHRQNLVFADDHLRVSLEDLAGRVDLNAAPVDLIAFVLETLDLSPGRALSLAQRLADYRDADDLRRLNGLETEDYRHLGLSHAPRNGPLLDLSELDRIPGYNDLLIGRLTPLATVHSGARGVVAERAAPALAEALESAAIPGRWRDARQGRVWSVTATVEDPTGTRFSREAVVWLPASGNRRYRILRWRQAGLAAAPDRSANPPG
;
A
#
# COMPACT_ATOMS: atom_id res chain seq x y z
N MET A 1 1.49 -43.03 -73.73
CA MET A 1 0.67 -42.94 -72.50
C MET A 1 1.53 -43.35 -71.32
N LYS A 2 1.82 -42.42 -70.40
CA LYS A 2 2.23 -42.60 -68.99
C LYS A 2 3.11 -41.42 -68.57
N HIS A 3 2.53 -40.38 -67.98
CA HIS A 3 3.27 -39.32 -67.25
C HIS A 3 2.43 -38.72 -66.09
N ASP A 4 1.46 -39.47 -65.52
CA ASP A 4 0.57 -38.93 -64.47
C ASP A 4 0.88 -39.41 -63.03
N ASP A 5 1.80 -40.37 -62.86
CA ASP A 5 2.07 -40.95 -61.52
C ASP A 5 3.03 -40.10 -60.64
N GLY A 6 3.76 -39.14 -61.24
CA GLY A 6 4.72 -38.28 -60.50
C GLY A 6 4.09 -37.05 -59.84
N TYR A 7 3.00 -36.52 -60.42
CA TYR A 7 2.34 -35.32 -59.90
C TYR A 7 1.52 -35.62 -58.64
N ALA A 8 0.89 -36.79 -58.57
CA ALA A 8 0.07 -37.23 -57.45
C ALA A 8 0.85 -37.26 -56.12
N LEU A 9 2.09 -37.77 -56.13
CA LEU A 9 2.93 -37.81 -54.93
C LEU A 9 3.31 -36.40 -54.44
N VAL A 10 3.65 -35.49 -55.38
CA VAL A 10 3.98 -34.10 -55.05
C VAL A 10 2.78 -33.40 -54.42
N THR A 11 1.58 -33.56 -54.97
CA THR A 11 0.34 -33.00 -54.39
C THR A 11 0.06 -33.55 -52.99
N VAL A 12 0.21 -34.86 -52.77
CA VAL A 12 0.00 -35.46 -51.44
C VAL A 12 1.02 -34.93 -50.43
N VAL A 13 2.30 -34.83 -50.79
CA VAL A 13 3.33 -34.29 -49.91
C VAL A 13 3.01 -32.83 -49.55
N TRP A 14 2.59 -32.01 -50.50
CA TRP A 14 2.18 -30.63 -50.23
C TRP A 14 0.92 -30.56 -49.35
N MET A 15 -0.06 -31.42 -49.57
CA MET A 15 -1.25 -31.51 -48.71
C MET A 15 -0.88 -31.94 -47.29
N MET A 16 -0.01 -32.94 -47.13
CA MET A 16 0.48 -33.38 -45.82
C MET A 16 1.30 -32.28 -45.13
N ALA A 17 2.14 -31.54 -45.87
CA ALA A 17 2.88 -30.41 -45.34
C ALA A 17 1.95 -29.29 -44.86
N LEU A 18 0.93 -28.94 -45.65
CA LEU A 18 -0.06 -27.93 -45.29
C LEU A 18 -0.88 -28.35 -44.05
N LEU A 19 -1.37 -29.59 -44.02
CA LEU A 19 -2.09 -30.14 -42.87
C LEU A 19 -1.23 -30.15 -41.61
N SER A 20 0.05 -30.53 -41.73
CA SER A 20 1.00 -30.52 -40.61
C SER A 20 1.24 -29.10 -40.08
N LEU A 21 1.38 -28.12 -40.97
CA LEU A 21 1.55 -26.71 -40.57
C LEU A 21 0.30 -26.16 -39.87
N SER A 22 -0.89 -26.46 -40.37
CA SER A 22 -2.15 -26.09 -39.72
C SER A 22 -2.30 -26.74 -38.34
N ALA A 23 -1.98 -28.04 -38.21
CA ALA A 23 -2.03 -28.76 -36.94
C ALA A 23 -1.04 -28.18 -35.92
N LEU A 24 0.17 -27.78 -36.35
CA LEU A 24 1.15 -27.11 -35.50
C LEU A 24 0.66 -25.75 -35.01
N GLY A 25 0.09 -24.92 -35.89
CA GLY A 25 -0.47 -23.61 -35.51
C GLY A 25 -1.63 -23.74 -34.53
N PHE A 26 -2.52 -24.71 -34.73
CA PHE A 26 -3.62 -25.01 -33.82
C PHE A 26 -3.14 -25.49 -32.44
N SER A 27 -2.11 -26.36 -32.40
CA SER A 27 -1.53 -26.85 -31.15
C SER A 27 -0.89 -25.72 -30.33
N GLN A 28 -0.19 -24.79 -31.00
CA GLN A 28 0.43 -23.64 -30.32
C GLN A 28 -0.62 -22.68 -29.75
N THR A 29 -1.65 -22.33 -30.52
CA THR A 29 -2.74 -21.44 -30.05
C THR A 29 -3.49 -22.05 -28.87
N THR A 30 -3.84 -23.34 -28.94
CA THR A 30 -4.48 -24.05 -27.83
C THR A 30 -3.63 -24.03 -26.56
N ARG A 31 -2.31 -24.23 -26.66
CA ARG A 31 -1.39 -24.17 -25.50
C ARG A 31 -1.31 -22.76 -24.89
N LEU A 32 -1.31 -21.74 -25.73
CA LEU A 32 -1.33 -20.34 -25.27
C LEU A 32 -2.63 -20.02 -24.53
N GLU A 33 -3.77 -20.43 -25.07
CA GLU A 33 -5.07 -20.23 -24.43
C GLU A 33 -5.19 -21.01 -23.11
N MET A 34 -4.73 -22.26 -23.07
CA MET A 34 -4.75 -23.07 -21.85
C MET A 34 -3.86 -22.48 -20.74
N THR A 35 -2.66 -22.00 -21.07
CA THR A 35 -1.76 -21.38 -20.08
C THR A 35 -2.29 -20.02 -19.61
N ALA A 36 -2.87 -19.22 -20.52
CA ALA A 36 -3.55 -17.98 -20.17
C ALA A 36 -4.72 -18.22 -19.20
N GLY A 37 -5.61 -19.17 -19.52
CA GLY A 37 -6.75 -19.52 -18.67
C GLY A 37 -6.33 -20.06 -17.30
N ALA A 38 -5.29 -20.90 -17.25
CA ALA A 38 -4.73 -21.38 -15.98
C ALA A 38 -4.16 -20.24 -15.12
N ASN A 39 -3.48 -19.28 -15.73
CA ASN A 39 -2.93 -18.10 -15.04
C ASN A 39 -4.03 -17.20 -14.50
N GLU A 40 -5.09 -16.95 -15.27
CA GLU A 40 -6.25 -16.17 -14.83
C GLU A 40 -6.94 -16.82 -13.64
N TRP A 41 -7.16 -18.13 -13.71
CA TRP A 41 -7.75 -18.89 -12.61
C TRP A 41 -6.88 -18.83 -11.35
N GLN A 42 -5.57 -19.03 -11.49
CA GLN A 42 -4.64 -18.98 -10.37
C GLN A 42 -4.60 -17.58 -9.72
N GLN A 43 -4.61 -16.52 -10.54
CA GLN A 43 -4.71 -15.14 -10.07
C GLN A 43 -6.02 -14.89 -9.31
N ALA A 44 -7.15 -15.38 -9.81
CA ALA A 44 -8.44 -15.24 -9.13
C ALA A 44 -8.46 -16.00 -7.79
N ARG A 45 -7.90 -17.21 -7.76
CA ARG A 45 -7.76 -18.02 -6.54
C ARG A 45 -6.93 -17.29 -5.48
N ILE A 46 -5.73 -16.83 -5.83
CA ILE A 46 -4.83 -16.13 -4.91
C ILE A 46 -5.47 -14.84 -4.38
N ARG A 47 -6.15 -14.07 -5.25
CA ARG A 47 -6.92 -12.88 -4.85
C ARG A 47 -7.98 -13.23 -3.81
N SER A 48 -8.76 -14.28 -4.02
CA SER A 48 -9.81 -14.70 -3.09
C SER A 48 -9.25 -15.11 -1.72
N ILE A 49 -8.08 -15.76 -1.68
CA ILE A 49 -7.41 -16.14 -0.43
C ILE A 49 -6.97 -14.89 0.33
N ALA A 50 -6.38 -13.91 -0.34
CA ALA A 50 -5.97 -12.65 0.29
C ALA A 50 -7.18 -11.87 0.82
N ASP A 51 -8.26 -11.78 0.03
CA ASP A 51 -9.50 -11.13 0.43
C ASP A 51 -10.12 -11.83 1.65
N GLY A 52 -10.13 -13.16 1.67
CA GLY A 52 -10.54 -13.97 2.84
C GLY A 52 -9.65 -13.74 4.06
N GLY A 53 -8.34 -13.59 3.86
CA GLY A 53 -7.38 -13.26 4.91
C GLY A 53 -7.67 -11.93 5.60
N VAL A 54 -8.05 -10.90 4.83
CA VAL A 54 -8.47 -9.61 5.40
C VAL A 54 -9.74 -9.77 6.24
N HIS A 55 -10.76 -10.49 5.75
CA HIS A 55 -12.00 -10.71 6.51
C HIS A 55 -11.74 -11.51 7.80
N ARG A 56 -10.86 -12.50 7.75
CA ARG A 56 -10.43 -13.25 8.94
C ARG A 56 -9.75 -12.35 9.96
N ALA A 57 -8.86 -11.47 9.51
CA ALA A 57 -8.23 -10.46 10.35
C ALA A 57 -9.26 -9.52 11.00
N ILE A 58 -10.24 -9.03 10.22
CA ILE A 58 -11.32 -8.19 10.77
C ILE A 58 -12.09 -8.93 11.87
N ALA A 59 -12.32 -10.25 11.72
CA ALA A 59 -12.97 -11.04 12.77
C ALA A 59 -12.13 -11.11 14.05
N VAL A 60 -10.80 -11.25 13.95
CA VAL A 60 -9.88 -11.20 15.11
C VAL A 60 -9.90 -9.81 15.77
N LEU A 61 -9.90 -8.73 14.97
CA LEU A 61 -10.01 -7.36 15.48
C LEU A 61 -11.34 -7.13 16.23
N LEU A 62 -12.46 -7.64 15.69
CA LEU A 62 -13.78 -7.55 16.31
C LEU A 62 -13.91 -8.40 17.58
N ALA A 63 -13.13 -9.47 17.71
CA ALA A 63 -13.03 -10.26 18.94
C ALA A 63 -12.22 -9.56 20.04
N GLY A 64 -11.45 -8.52 19.69
CA GLY A 64 -10.59 -7.80 20.64
C GLY A 64 -9.33 -8.57 21.04
N GLU A 65 -8.97 -9.59 20.27
CA GLU A 65 -7.85 -10.51 20.57
C GLU A 65 -6.51 -10.01 19.99
N ALA A 66 -6.54 -8.97 19.15
CA ALA A 66 -5.36 -8.48 18.46
C ALA A 66 -4.51 -7.53 19.32
N GLY A 67 -3.19 -7.76 19.30
CA GLY A 67 -2.21 -6.76 19.74
C GLY A 67 -2.11 -5.58 18.75
N HIS A 68 -1.52 -4.46 19.18
CA HIS A 68 -1.39 -3.24 18.36
C HIS A 68 -0.61 -3.45 17.05
N ARG A 69 0.27 -4.45 17.02
CA ARG A 69 0.92 -4.95 15.82
C ARG A 69 1.01 -6.47 15.93
N GLN A 70 0.47 -7.20 14.96
CA GLN A 70 0.45 -8.66 15.01
C GLN A 70 0.52 -9.26 13.61
N ASN A 71 1.33 -10.31 13.46
CA ASN A 71 1.33 -11.15 12.27
C ASN A 71 0.56 -12.44 12.55
N LEU A 72 -0.36 -12.77 11.65
CA LEU A 72 -1.15 -13.98 11.66
C LEU A 72 -0.77 -14.82 10.44
N VAL A 73 -0.80 -16.14 10.59
CA VAL A 73 -0.52 -17.07 9.50
C VAL A 73 -1.68 -18.04 9.37
N PHE A 74 -2.10 -18.28 8.13
CA PHE A 74 -3.24 -19.12 7.78
C PHE A 74 -2.91 -19.98 6.55
N ALA A 75 -3.75 -20.99 6.30
CA ALA A 75 -3.68 -21.85 5.11
C ALA A 75 -2.26 -22.42 4.88
N ASP A 76 -1.76 -23.19 5.86
CA ASP A 76 -0.47 -23.89 5.79
C ASP A 76 0.70 -22.99 5.36
N ASP A 77 0.83 -21.82 6.02
CA ASP A 77 1.87 -20.81 5.78
C ASP A 77 1.82 -20.01 4.46
N HIS A 78 0.80 -20.26 3.62
CA HIS A 78 0.64 -19.55 2.35
C HIS A 78 0.02 -18.16 2.49
N LEU A 79 -0.71 -17.89 3.58
CA LEU A 79 -1.36 -16.61 3.83
C LEU A 79 -0.78 -15.98 5.10
N ARG A 80 -0.10 -14.84 4.95
CA ARG A 80 0.39 -14.01 6.05
C ARG A 80 -0.43 -12.75 6.13
N VAL A 81 -0.95 -12.43 7.32
CA VAL A 81 -1.74 -11.23 7.55
C VAL A 81 -1.08 -10.37 8.61
N SER A 82 -0.72 -9.15 8.26
CA SER A 82 -0.20 -8.14 9.19
C SER A 82 -1.33 -7.22 9.64
N LEU A 83 -1.46 -7.04 10.94
CA LEU A 83 -2.35 -6.11 11.61
C LEU A 83 -1.53 -4.98 12.21
N GLU A 84 -1.95 -3.74 11.99
CA GLU A 84 -1.33 -2.57 12.59
C GLU A 84 -2.37 -1.53 12.99
N ASP A 85 -2.34 -1.10 14.26
CA ASP A 85 -3.16 0.01 14.78
C ASP A 85 -2.59 1.35 14.31
N LEU A 86 -3.34 2.07 13.46
CA LEU A 86 -2.90 3.33 12.87
C LEU A 86 -2.85 4.48 13.88
N ALA A 87 -3.28 4.28 15.13
CA ALA A 87 -3.01 5.24 16.21
C ALA A 87 -1.51 5.34 16.55
N GLY A 88 -0.69 4.37 16.13
CA GLY A 88 0.77 4.44 16.21
C GLY A 88 1.43 5.27 15.11
N ARG A 89 0.66 5.77 14.13
CA ARG A 89 1.14 6.59 13.02
C ARG A 89 0.58 8.01 13.10
N VAL A 90 1.33 8.96 12.56
CA VAL A 90 0.93 10.37 12.48
C VAL A 90 -0.11 10.52 11.39
N ASP A 91 -1.29 11.05 11.72
CA ASP A 91 -2.28 11.39 10.69
C ASP A 91 -1.95 12.72 10.03
N LEU A 92 -1.55 12.69 8.76
CA LEU A 92 -1.22 13.91 8.01
C LEU A 92 -2.43 14.81 7.73
N ASN A 93 -3.67 14.32 7.88
CA ASN A 93 -4.89 15.11 7.78
C ASN A 93 -5.31 15.76 9.09
N ALA A 94 -4.95 15.20 10.26
CA ALA A 94 -5.37 15.74 11.56
C ALA A 94 -4.23 16.28 12.43
N ALA A 95 -2.99 15.87 12.21
CA ALA A 95 -1.83 16.28 12.99
C ALA A 95 -1.55 17.77 12.82
N PRO A 96 -1.20 18.48 13.90
CA PRO A 96 -0.77 19.87 13.79
C PRO A 96 0.63 19.98 13.18
N VAL A 97 0.94 21.18 12.67
CA VAL A 97 2.16 21.48 11.91
C VAL A 97 3.43 21.10 12.68
N ASP A 98 3.46 21.32 13.98
CA ASP A 98 4.60 21.01 14.84
C ASP A 98 4.80 19.51 15.05
N LEU A 99 3.74 18.69 15.10
CA LEU A 99 3.88 17.23 15.10
C LEU A 99 4.40 16.70 13.75
N ILE A 100 3.91 17.26 12.64
CA ILE A 100 4.39 16.90 11.30
C ILE A 100 5.86 17.29 11.14
N ALA A 101 6.22 18.51 11.55
CA ALA A 101 7.60 18.99 11.52
C ALA A 101 8.50 18.09 12.38
N PHE A 102 8.08 17.78 13.60
CA PHE A 102 8.80 16.87 14.49
C PHE A 102 9.11 15.53 13.83
N VAL A 103 8.11 14.89 13.20
CA VAL A 103 8.32 13.60 12.54
C VAL A 103 9.24 13.73 11.32
N LEU A 104 9.17 14.83 10.58
CA LEU A 104 10.12 15.10 9.51
C LEU A 104 11.56 15.30 10.03
N GLU A 105 11.74 15.90 11.20
CA GLU A 105 13.06 16.01 11.86
C GLU A 105 13.61 14.63 12.25
N THR A 106 12.76 13.68 12.68
CA THR A 106 13.19 12.29 12.92
C THR A 106 13.68 11.57 11.65
N LEU A 107 13.39 12.13 10.47
CA LEU A 107 13.88 11.65 9.19
C LEU A 107 15.13 12.41 8.70
N ASP A 108 15.89 13.00 9.63
CA ASP A 108 17.14 13.74 9.41
C ASP A 108 16.97 15.04 8.60
N LEU A 109 15.78 15.64 8.62
CA LEU A 109 15.60 16.99 8.05
C LEU A 109 16.00 18.03 9.09
N SER A 110 16.62 19.12 8.63
CA SER A 110 16.87 20.27 9.50
C SER A 110 15.55 20.87 10.00
N PRO A 111 15.48 21.43 11.22
CA PRO A 111 14.24 21.97 11.78
C PRO A 111 13.53 22.98 10.88
N GLY A 112 14.30 23.86 10.22
CA GLY A 112 13.76 24.83 9.26
C GLY A 112 13.13 24.18 8.03
N ARG A 113 13.74 23.12 7.49
CA ARG A 113 13.21 22.38 6.34
C ARG A 113 11.97 21.58 6.72
N ALA A 114 12.02 20.91 7.87
CA ALA A 114 10.89 20.15 8.40
C ALA A 114 9.67 21.03 8.66
N LEU A 115 9.86 22.20 9.29
CA LEU A 115 8.80 23.17 9.50
C LEU A 115 8.24 23.71 8.18
N SER A 116 9.09 24.01 7.21
CA SER A 116 8.63 24.49 5.89
C SER A 116 7.76 23.45 5.18
N LEU A 117 8.19 22.19 5.13
CA LEU A 117 7.40 21.11 4.51
C LEU A 117 6.10 20.85 5.26
N ALA A 118 6.12 20.88 6.59
CA ALA A 118 4.92 20.74 7.40
C ALA A 118 3.90 21.87 7.16
N GLN A 119 4.36 23.11 6.97
CA GLN A 119 3.49 24.24 6.61
C GLN A 119 2.93 24.09 5.19
N ARG A 120 3.72 23.65 4.22
CA ARG A 120 3.23 23.37 2.86
C ARG A 120 2.19 22.27 2.83
N LEU A 121 2.37 21.22 3.63
CA LEU A 121 1.37 20.17 3.79
C LEU A 121 0.11 20.69 4.46
N ALA A 122 0.21 21.65 5.38
CA ALA A 122 -0.94 22.28 6.00
C ALA A 122 -1.73 23.14 5.00
N ASP A 123 -1.07 24.00 4.21
CA ASP A 123 -1.68 24.81 3.14
C ASP A 123 -2.24 23.91 2.03
N TYR A 124 -1.61 22.77 1.74
CA TYR A 124 -2.13 21.83 0.74
C TYR A 124 -3.51 21.25 1.10
N ARG A 125 -3.84 21.15 2.40
CA ARG A 125 -5.02 20.41 2.89
C ARG A 125 -6.11 21.27 3.53
N ASP A 126 -5.85 22.51 3.91
CA ASP A 126 -6.88 23.39 4.46
C ASP A 126 -7.73 24.03 3.35
N ALA A 127 -8.89 24.56 3.72
CA ALA A 127 -9.89 24.97 2.73
C ALA A 127 -9.77 26.44 2.33
N ASP A 128 -8.89 27.19 3.00
CA ASP A 128 -8.67 28.60 2.73
C ASP A 128 -7.45 28.80 1.81
N ASP A 129 -7.25 30.02 1.32
CA ASP A 129 -6.08 30.39 0.51
C ASP A 129 -5.09 31.26 1.34
N LEU A 130 -5.09 31.11 2.68
CA LEU A 130 -4.22 31.88 3.57
C LEU A 130 -2.86 31.21 3.72
N ARG A 131 -1.94 31.63 2.86
CA ARG A 131 -0.57 31.15 2.85
C ARG A 131 0.14 31.34 4.20
N ARG A 132 0.69 30.26 4.75
CA ARG A 132 1.59 30.31 5.92
C ARG A 132 2.97 30.85 5.54
N LEU A 133 3.78 31.19 6.54
CA LEU A 133 5.10 31.82 6.34
C LEU A 133 5.97 31.08 5.30
N ASN A 134 6.04 29.75 5.35
CA ASN A 134 6.78 28.92 4.40
C ASN A 134 5.88 27.97 3.60
N GLY A 135 4.57 28.21 3.63
CA GLY A 135 3.57 27.42 2.93
C GLY A 135 3.43 27.83 1.45
N LEU A 136 2.50 27.21 0.75
CA LEU A 136 2.27 27.41 -0.68
C LEU A 136 0.78 27.26 -0.98
N GLU A 137 0.24 28.26 -1.68
CA GLU A 137 -1.17 28.31 -2.08
C GLU A 137 -1.33 28.26 -3.60
N THR A 138 -2.58 28.25 -4.07
CA THR A 138 -2.93 28.19 -5.50
C THR A 138 -2.09 29.11 -6.39
N GLU A 139 -1.81 30.34 -5.94
CA GLU A 139 -0.98 31.30 -6.68
C GLU A 139 0.48 30.85 -6.78
N ASP A 140 1.07 30.36 -5.68
CA ASP A 140 2.46 29.88 -5.68
C ASP A 140 2.63 28.66 -6.61
N TYR A 141 1.68 27.72 -6.59
CA TYR A 141 1.70 26.56 -7.48
C TYR A 141 1.68 26.98 -8.96
N ARG A 142 0.89 28.01 -9.29
CA ARG A 142 0.84 28.60 -10.64
C ARG A 142 2.16 29.27 -11.02
N HIS A 143 2.76 30.03 -10.10
CA HIS A 143 4.06 30.67 -10.32
C HIS A 143 5.20 29.65 -10.50
N LEU A 144 5.09 28.48 -9.87
CA LEU A 144 6.01 27.35 -10.07
C LEU A 144 5.76 26.61 -11.40
N GLY A 145 4.76 27.01 -12.20
CA GLY A 145 4.43 26.39 -13.48
C GLY A 145 3.79 25.00 -13.36
N LEU A 146 3.27 24.66 -12.17
CA LEU A 146 2.60 23.39 -11.94
C LEU A 146 1.21 23.41 -12.56
N SER A 147 0.80 22.31 -13.20
CA SER A 147 -0.51 22.17 -13.85
C SER A 147 -1.67 21.92 -12.87
N HIS A 148 -1.36 21.85 -11.58
CA HIS A 148 -2.31 21.57 -10.50
C HIS A 148 -2.21 22.61 -9.37
N ALA A 149 -3.28 22.72 -8.60
CA ALA A 149 -3.36 23.52 -7.38
C ALA A 149 -3.20 22.62 -6.13
N PRO A 150 -3.01 23.21 -4.93
CA PRO A 150 -3.24 22.48 -3.70
C PRO A 150 -4.63 21.83 -3.68
N ARG A 151 -4.80 20.77 -2.89
CA ARG A 151 -6.07 20.03 -2.85
C ARG A 151 -7.18 20.84 -2.22
N ASN A 152 -6.83 21.73 -1.31
CA ASN A 152 -7.72 22.49 -0.45
C ASN A 152 -8.72 21.58 0.31
N GLY A 153 -8.19 20.46 0.80
CA GLY A 153 -8.95 19.41 1.48
C GLY A 153 -8.08 18.24 1.92
N PRO A 154 -8.63 17.29 2.69
CA PRO A 154 -7.85 16.18 3.24
C PRO A 154 -7.24 15.32 2.13
N LEU A 155 -5.99 14.90 2.33
CA LEU A 155 -5.31 13.92 1.50
C LEU A 155 -6.13 12.62 1.46
N LEU A 156 -6.30 12.08 0.26
CA LEU A 156 -6.98 10.80 0.05
C LEU A 156 -5.98 9.64 0.13
N ASP A 157 -4.73 9.89 -0.26
CA ASP A 157 -3.62 8.94 -0.18
C ASP A 157 -2.30 9.63 0.18
N LEU A 158 -1.39 8.86 0.78
CA LEU A 158 -0.01 9.31 1.00
C LEU A 158 0.75 9.57 -0.30
N SER A 159 0.36 8.97 -1.43
CA SER A 159 1.01 9.26 -2.71
C SER A 159 0.91 10.74 -3.09
N GLU A 160 -0.16 11.43 -2.67
CA GLU A 160 -0.38 12.84 -3.00
C GLU A 160 0.66 13.80 -2.43
N LEU A 161 1.50 13.33 -1.50
CA LEU A 161 2.67 14.08 -1.07
C LEU A 161 3.58 14.40 -2.26
N ASP A 162 3.58 13.60 -3.33
CA ASP A 162 4.32 13.88 -4.57
C ASP A 162 3.94 15.20 -5.26
N ARG A 163 2.72 15.70 -4.99
CA ARG A 163 2.20 16.96 -5.53
C ARG A 163 2.65 18.18 -4.75
N ILE A 164 3.20 17.99 -3.55
CA ILE A 164 3.59 19.07 -2.66
C ILE A 164 5.06 19.40 -2.90
N PRO A 165 5.40 20.61 -3.39
CA PRO A 165 6.77 20.95 -3.68
C PRO A 165 7.71 20.75 -2.48
N GLY A 166 8.75 19.94 -2.68
CA GLY A 166 9.77 19.63 -1.67
C GLY A 166 9.64 18.24 -1.03
N TYR A 167 8.51 17.57 -1.20
CA TYR A 167 8.38 16.14 -0.93
C TYR A 167 8.89 15.35 -2.14
N ASN A 168 9.84 14.44 -1.92
CA ASN A 168 10.40 13.58 -2.95
C ASN A 168 10.19 12.10 -2.59
N ASP A 169 10.39 11.20 -3.55
CA ASP A 169 10.14 9.76 -3.37
C ASP A 169 10.90 9.16 -2.18
N LEU A 170 12.13 9.62 -1.94
CA LEU A 170 12.93 9.17 -0.80
C LEU A 170 12.29 9.56 0.54
N LEU A 171 11.88 10.82 0.67
CA LEU A 171 11.21 11.31 1.88
C LEU A 171 9.85 10.63 2.06
N ILE A 172 9.06 10.51 0.99
CA ILE A 172 7.76 9.84 1.03
C ILE A 172 7.94 8.37 1.46
N GLY A 173 8.94 7.67 0.91
CA GLY A 173 9.27 6.31 1.29
C GLY A 173 9.64 6.16 2.76
N ARG A 174 10.43 7.10 3.31
CA ARG A 174 10.79 7.13 4.73
C ARG A 174 9.63 7.54 5.66
N LEU A 175 8.73 8.39 5.19
CA LEU A 175 7.57 8.88 5.95
C LEU A 175 6.41 7.88 5.97
N THR A 176 6.23 7.11 4.89
CA THR A 176 5.15 6.11 4.74
C THR A 176 4.99 5.15 5.94
N PRO A 177 6.05 4.56 6.53
CA PRO A 177 5.90 3.70 7.71
C PRO A 177 5.51 4.45 8.98
N LEU A 178 5.68 5.77 9.04
CA LEU A 178 5.44 6.62 10.23
C LEU A 178 4.11 7.39 10.16
N ALA A 179 3.52 7.49 8.97
CA ALA A 179 2.38 8.35 8.71
C ALA A 179 1.17 7.59 8.14
N THR A 180 0.00 8.23 8.24
CA THR A 180 -1.27 7.81 7.66
C THR A 180 -2.11 9.04 7.28
N VAL A 181 -3.22 8.83 6.58
CA VAL A 181 -4.22 9.87 6.26
C VAL A 181 -5.62 9.50 6.78
N HIS A 182 -5.71 8.42 7.58
CA HIS A 182 -6.98 7.75 7.90
C HIS A 182 -7.30 7.56 9.39
N SER A 183 -6.38 7.82 10.32
CA SER A 183 -6.64 7.55 11.76
C SER A 183 -7.55 8.59 12.41
N GLY A 184 -7.63 9.80 11.87
CA GLY A 184 -8.37 10.95 12.41
C GLY A 184 -7.77 11.52 13.70
N ALA A 185 -6.64 10.98 14.18
CA ALA A 185 -6.03 11.38 15.43
C ALA A 185 -5.17 12.63 15.24
N ARG A 186 -5.33 13.63 16.12
CA ARG A 186 -4.45 14.83 16.14
C ARG A 186 -3.06 14.54 16.72
N GLY A 187 -2.81 13.30 17.11
CA GLY A 187 -1.65 12.86 17.85
C GLY A 187 -1.30 11.40 17.58
N VAL A 188 -0.29 10.89 18.29
CA VAL A 188 0.23 9.53 18.16
C VAL A 188 0.27 8.86 19.53
N VAL A 189 -0.15 7.60 19.58
CA VAL A 189 -0.02 6.75 20.76
C VAL A 189 1.36 6.09 20.72
N ALA A 190 2.30 6.61 21.51
CA ALA A 190 3.70 6.17 21.53
C ALA A 190 3.85 4.65 21.74
N GLU A 191 3.01 4.06 22.59
CA GLU A 191 3.02 2.63 22.91
C GLU A 191 2.63 1.74 21.70
N ARG A 192 2.09 2.34 20.64
CA ARG A 192 1.69 1.67 19.39
C ARG A 192 2.56 2.08 18.20
N ALA A 193 3.43 3.07 18.38
CA ALA A 193 4.27 3.60 17.31
C ALA A 193 5.40 2.64 16.96
N ALA A 194 5.97 2.81 15.76
CA ALA A 194 7.20 2.13 15.40
C ALA A 194 8.34 2.53 16.37
N PRO A 195 9.29 1.63 16.70
CA PRO A 195 10.29 1.88 17.73
C PRO A 195 11.03 3.21 17.60
N ALA A 196 11.47 3.57 16.39
CA ALA A 196 12.17 4.83 16.13
C ALA A 196 11.31 6.06 16.43
N LEU A 197 10.02 6.03 16.11
CA LEU A 197 9.10 7.14 16.39
C LEU A 197 8.74 7.18 17.88
N ALA A 198 8.58 6.02 18.53
CA ALA A 198 8.33 5.95 19.97
C ALA A 198 9.51 6.56 20.76
N GLU A 199 10.75 6.18 20.42
CA GLU A 199 11.97 6.72 21.04
C GLU A 199 12.09 8.24 20.81
N ALA A 200 11.78 8.71 19.59
CA ALA A 200 11.77 10.14 19.30
C ALA A 200 10.73 10.88 20.17
N LEU A 201 9.50 10.35 20.25
CA LEU A 201 8.41 10.95 21.04
C LEU A 201 8.76 11.02 22.54
N GLU A 202 9.46 10.01 23.06
CA GLU A 202 9.93 9.97 24.45
C GLU A 202 11.08 10.95 24.70
N SER A 203 12.10 10.96 23.83
CA SER A 203 13.32 11.78 23.99
C SER A 203 13.05 13.28 23.85
N ALA A 204 12.08 13.68 23.04
CA ALA A 204 11.72 15.08 22.84
C ALA A 204 11.04 15.73 24.06
N ALA A 205 10.87 14.99 25.17
CA ALA A 205 10.17 15.45 26.38
C ALA A 205 8.82 16.10 26.04
N ILE A 206 8.07 15.48 25.11
CA ILE A 206 6.70 15.86 24.77
C ILE A 206 5.69 14.90 25.44
N PRO A 207 5.72 14.65 26.77
CA PRO A 207 4.72 13.79 27.38
C PRO A 207 3.37 14.51 27.40
N GLY A 208 2.46 14.07 26.53
CA GLY A 208 1.03 14.41 26.59
C GLY A 208 0.52 15.37 25.52
N ARG A 209 1.36 16.16 24.84
CA ARG A 209 0.89 17.16 23.85
C ARG A 209 0.20 16.51 22.64
N TRP A 210 0.68 15.34 22.25
CA TRP A 210 0.21 14.58 21.08
C TRP A 210 -0.47 13.26 21.46
N ARG A 211 -0.95 13.10 22.69
CA ARG A 211 -1.74 11.92 23.09
C ARG A 211 -3.22 12.20 22.87
N ASP A 212 -3.70 12.02 21.65
CA ASP A 212 -5.14 12.03 21.36
C ASP A 212 -5.55 10.75 20.62
N ALA A 213 -6.30 9.89 21.31
CA ALA A 213 -6.76 8.59 20.80
C ALA A 213 -8.30 8.47 20.81
N ARG A 214 -9.03 9.60 20.76
CA ARG A 214 -10.46 9.60 21.11
C ARG A 214 -11.46 9.28 20.01
N GLN A 215 -11.07 8.77 18.83
CA GLN A 215 -12.06 8.52 17.76
C GLN A 215 -11.89 7.16 17.08
N GLY A 216 -12.48 6.11 17.66
CA GLY A 216 -12.47 4.76 17.08
C GLY A 216 -11.06 4.18 16.94
N ARG A 217 -10.97 2.94 16.46
CA ARG A 217 -9.69 2.29 16.16
C ARG A 217 -9.62 2.07 14.66
N VAL A 218 -8.62 2.66 14.02
CA VAL A 218 -8.37 2.44 12.60
C VAL A 218 -7.19 1.50 12.46
N TRP A 219 -7.37 0.42 11.72
CA TRP A 219 -6.37 -0.60 11.51
C TRP A 219 -5.98 -0.67 10.05
N SER A 220 -4.69 -0.88 9.77
CA SER A 220 -4.24 -1.41 8.49
C SER A 220 -4.15 -2.93 8.59
N VAL A 221 -4.75 -3.61 7.61
CA VAL A 221 -4.72 -5.06 7.44
C VAL A 221 -4.06 -5.35 6.11
N THR A 222 -2.90 -5.99 6.13
CA THR A 222 -2.19 -6.41 4.91
C THR A 222 -2.14 -7.92 4.83
N ALA A 223 -2.89 -8.52 3.91
CA ALA A 223 -2.90 -9.94 3.63
C ALA A 223 -2.02 -10.25 2.41
N THR A 224 -0.92 -10.94 2.63
CA THR A 224 0.01 -11.40 1.58
C THR A 224 -0.16 -12.90 1.40
N VAL A 225 -0.41 -13.32 0.15
CA VAL A 225 -0.42 -14.71 -0.26
C VAL A 225 0.81 -14.99 -1.10
N GLU A 226 1.51 -16.08 -0.77
CA GLU A 226 2.66 -16.58 -1.51
C GLU A 226 2.43 -18.05 -1.86
N ASP A 227 2.32 -18.30 -3.17
CA ASP A 227 2.08 -19.62 -3.72
C ASP A 227 3.41 -20.38 -3.94
N PRO A 228 3.45 -21.72 -3.89
CA PRO A 228 4.66 -22.50 -4.15
C PRO A 228 5.31 -22.24 -5.51
N THR A 229 4.54 -21.72 -6.48
CA THR A 229 5.05 -21.29 -7.80
C THR A 229 5.87 -19.99 -7.77
N GLY A 230 5.95 -19.32 -6.61
CA GLY A 230 6.57 -18.00 -6.45
C GLY A 230 5.64 -16.83 -6.75
N THR A 231 4.38 -17.09 -7.10
CA THR A 231 3.40 -16.02 -7.30
C THR A 231 3.05 -15.37 -5.96
N ARG A 232 3.24 -14.05 -5.89
CA ARG A 232 2.90 -13.26 -4.69
C ARG A 232 1.83 -12.23 -5.00
N PHE A 233 0.85 -12.15 -4.12
CA PHE A 233 -0.21 -11.15 -4.16
C PHE A 233 -0.41 -10.54 -2.78
N SER A 234 -0.73 -9.24 -2.71
CA SER A 234 -1.03 -8.58 -1.45
C SER A 234 -2.29 -7.74 -1.54
N ARG A 235 -3.11 -7.83 -0.49
CA ARG A 235 -4.29 -7.00 -0.27
C ARG A 235 -4.08 -6.15 0.96
N GLU A 236 -4.30 -4.85 0.81
CA GLU A 236 -4.31 -3.90 1.93
C GLU A 236 -5.74 -3.36 2.12
N ALA A 237 -6.20 -3.38 3.37
CA ALA A 237 -7.44 -2.75 3.77
C ALA A 237 -7.21 -1.86 4.99
N VAL A 238 -7.81 -0.67 4.96
CA VAL A 238 -7.89 0.21 6.13
C VAL A 238 -9.28 0.09 6.71
N VAL A 239 -9.38 -0.31 7.97
CA VAL A 239 -10.62 -0.68 8.62
C VAL A 239 -10.83 0.17 9.86
N TRP A 240 -11.95 0.87 9.91
CA TRP A 240 -12.39 1.56 11.12
C TRP A 240 -13.29 0.65 11.96
N LEU A 241 -13.02 0.62 13.26
CA LEU A 241 -13.81 -0.04 14.28
C LEU A 241 -14.23 0.97 15.37
N PRO A 242 -15.45 0.86 15.93
CA PRO A 242 -15.88 1.68 17.05
C PRO A 242 -15.15 1.30 18.34
N ALA A 243 -15.06 2.24 19.29
CA ALA A 243 -14.23 2.10 20.49
C ALA A 243 -14.72 1.05 21.52
N SER A 244 -15.95 0.53 21.44
CA SER A 244 -16.42 -0.65 22.18
C SER A 244 -17.86 -1.05 21.82
N GLY A 245 -18.22 -2.32 22.10
CA GLY A 245 -19.61 -2.81 22.20
C GLY A 245 -20.37 -3.05 20.89
N ASN A 246 -19.89 -2.51 19.77
CA ASN A 246 -20.57 -2.62 18.48
C ASN A 246 -19.72 -3.42 17.50
N ARG A 247 -20.26 -4.56 17.00
CA ARG A 247 -19.59 -5.44 16.02
C ARG A 247 -19.63 -4.90 14.58
N ARG A 248 -19.82 -3.58 14.42
CA ARG A 248 -19.77 -2.92 13.11
C ARG A 248 -18.36 -2.52 12.80
N TYR A 249 -17.97 -2.69 11.55
CA TYR A 249 -16.74 -2.15 11.00
C TYR A 249 -17.07 -1.40 9.72
N ARG A 250 -16.16 -0.51 9.30
CA ARG A 250 -16.23 0.14 8.00
C ARG A 250 -14.87 0.03 7.32
N ILE A 251 -14.86 -0.52 6.11
CA ILE A 251 -13.67 -0.49 5.27
C ILE A 251 -13.55 0.93 4.71
N LEU A 252 -12.53 1.67 5.14
CA LEU A 252 -12.21 3.00 4.65
C LEU A 252 -11.47 2.92 3.32
N ARG A 253 -10.67 1.87 3.13
CA ARG A 253 -9.88 1.67 1.92
C ARG A 253 -9.71 0.18 1.62
N TRP A 254 -9.73 -0.16 0.34
CA TRP A 254 -9.46 -1.50 -0.17
C TRP A 254 -8.56 -1.40 -1.41
N ARG A 255 -7.33 -1.90 -1.33
CA ARG A 255 -6.35 -1.75 -2.42
C ARG A 255 -5.53 -3.02 -2.60
N GLN A 256 -5.18 -3.33 -3.84
CA GLN A 256 -4.10 -4.27 -4.12
C GLN A 256 -2.77 -3.60 -3.77
N ALA A 257 -2.10 -4.08 -2.72
CA ALA A 257 -0.78 -3.57 -2.39
C ALA A 257 0.22 -4.12 -3.43
N GLY A 258 0.94 -3.22 -4.09
CA GLY A 258 2.08 -3.58 -4.93
C GLY A 258 3.12 -4.35 -4.11
N LEU A 259 3.84 -5.25 -4.76
CA LEU A 259 4.83 -6.17 -4.20
C LEU A 259 5.74 -5.49 -3.16
N ALA A 260 5.42 -5.60 -1.87
CA ALA A 260 6.40 -5.29 -0.82
C ALA A 260 7.45 -6.40 -0.86
N ALA A 261 8.72 -6.09 -1.11
CA ALA A 261 9.81 -7.08 -1.06
C ALA A 261 9.73 -7.87 0.27
N ALA A 262 9.95 -9.19 0.21
CA ALA A 262 9.96 -10.00 1.42
C ALA A 262 11.06 -9.49 2.37
N PRO A 263 10.86 -9.46 3.70
CA PRO A 263 11.98 -9.32 4.61
C PRO A 263 12.93 -10.48 4.35
N ASP A 264 14.19 -10.15 4.06
CA ASP A 264 15.25 -11.10 3.79
C ASP A 264 15.40 -12.06 4.99
N ARG A 265 15.09 -13.35 4.76
CA ARG A 265 15.26 -14.41 5.76
C ARG A 265 16.72 -14.88 5.88
N SER A 266 17.67 -14.28 5.16
CA SER A 266 19.07 -14.69 5.17
C SER A 266 19.97 -13.96 6.19
N ALA A 267 19.45 -12.98 6.94
CA ALA A 267 20.21 -12.33 8.01
C ALA A 267 20.16 -13.15 9.31
N ASN A 268 20.94 -14.23 9.37
CA ASN A 268 21.34 -14.85 10.63
C ASN A 268 22.38 -13.92 11.31
N PRO A 269 22.28 -13.62 12.62
CA PRO A 269 23.31 -12.82 13.28
C PRO A 269 24.64 -13.59 13.32
N PRO A 270 25.81 -12.92 13.14
CA PRO A 270 27.08 -13.54 13.48
C PRO A 270 27.10 -13.77 14.99
N GLY A 271 27.47 -14.99 15.38
CA GLY A 271 27.77 -15.35 16.77
C GLY A 271 29.04 -14.70 17.29
#